data_AF-A0A238KG15-F1
#
_entry.id   AF-A0A238KG15-F1
#
_cell.length_a   1.000
_cell.length_b   1.000
_cell.length_c   1.000
_cell.angle_alpha   90.00
_cell.angle_beta   90.00
_cell.angle_gamma   90.00
#
_symmetry.space_group_name_H-M   'P 1'
#
loop_
_entity.id
_entity.type
_entity.pdbx_description
1 polymer ?
#
loop_
_entity_poly.entity_id
_entity_poly.type
_entity_poly.pdbx_seq_one_letter_code
_entity_poly.pdbx_strand_id
1 'polypeptide(L)' 'MTDVSCDDSTRMAHILTDAMGAERQGSGLRDPETLVEIWVTQRNGDLIIVQNYTNGTSCTVAMGEHWEGEIPGPA' A
#
# COMPACT_ATOMS: atom_id res chain seq x y z
N MET A 1 -15.08 -5.39 9.62
CA MET A 1 -14.56 -4.02 9.78
C MET A 1 -13.08 -4.11 9.47
N THR A 2 -12.63 -3.66 8.30
CA THR A 2 -11.19 -3.50 8.06
C THR A 2 -10.71 -2.45 9.06
N ASP A 3 -9.80 -2.84 9.94
CA ASP A 3 -9.25 -1.93 10.93
C ASP A 3 -8.40 -0.91 10.15
N VAL A 4 -8.92 0.31 10.03
CA VAL A 4 -8.20 1.40 9.35
C VAL A 4 -7.13 1.87 10.33
N SER A 5 -5.91 1.34 10.17
CA SER A 5 -4.76 1.75 10.97
C SER A 5 -4.00 2.87 10.28
N CYS A 6 -3.89 4.01 10.95
CA CYS A 6 -3.16 5.18 10.47
C CYS A 6 -1.88 5.42 11.28
N ASP A 7 -0.82 5.89 10.62
CA ASP A 7 0.45 6.27 11.24
C ASP A 7 1.09 7.43 10.45
N ASP A 8 2.23 7.94 10.91
CA ASP A 8 3.09 8.83 10.14
C ASP A 8 3.52 8.15 8.83
N SER A 9 3.49 8.88 7.71
CA SER A 9 3.77 8.33 6.39
C SER A 9 5.16 7.71 6.27
N THR A 10 6.18 8.32 6.89
CA THR A 10 7.56 7.81 6.84
C THR A 10 7.65 6.53 7.64
N ARG A 11 7.06 6.50 8.83
CA ARG A 11 7.02 5.31 9.68
C ARG A 11 6.24 4.16 9.03
N MET A 12 5.09 4.45 8.40
CA MET A 12 4.31 3.46 7.67
C MET A 12 5.13 2.83 6.53
N ALA A 13 5.81 3.65 5.73
CA ALA A 13 6.68 3.18 4.66
C ALA A 13 7.78 2.25 5.18
N HIS A 14 8.46 2.63 6.27
CA HIS A 14 9.48 1.78 6.91
C HIS A 14 8.92 0.44 7.42
N ILE A 15 7.72 0.43 8.01
CA ILE A 15 7.11 -0.82 8.45
C ILE A 15 6.83 -1.74 7.26
N LEU A 16 6.25 -1.19 6.19
CA LEU A 16 5.94 -1.96 4.98
C LEU A 16 7.21 -2.53 4.33
N THR A 17 8.27 -1.73 4.18
CA THR A 17 9.50 -2.20 3.54
C THR A 17 10.32 -3.10 4.45
N ASP A 18 10.59 -2.67 5.68
CA ASP A 18 11.66 -3.26 6.50
C ASP A 18 11.13 -4.38 7.39
N ALA A 19 9.94 -4.20 7.97
CA ALA A 19 9.35 -5.20 8.85
C ALA A 19 8.52 -6.24 8.09
N MET A 20 7.80 -5.82 7.05
CA MET A 20 6.92 -6.72 6.28
C MET A 20 7.57 -7.25 5.00
N GLY A 21 8.64 -6.63 4.50
CA GLY A 21 9.24 -7.00 3.22
C GLY A 21 8.26 -6.81 2.05
N ALA A 22 7.40 -5.79 2.14
CA ALA A 22 6.46 -5.43 1.10
C ALA A 22 7.09 -4.47 0.09
N GLU A 23 6.78 -4.69 -1.18
CA GLU A 23 7.19 -3.83 -2.28
C GLU A 23 5.97 -3.18 -2.92
N ARG A 24 6.12 -1.91 -3.32
CA ARG A 24 5.05 -1.17 -3.99
C ARG A 24 4.89 -1.66 -5.42
N GLN A 25 3.72 -2.23 -5.72
CA GLN A 25 3.36 -2.75 -7.05
C GLN A 25 2.66 -1.71 -7.91
N GLY A 26 2.06 -0.68 -7.28
CA GLY A 26 1.38 0.39 -8.01
C GLY A 26 1.01 1.56 -7.13
N SER A 27 0.68 2.68 -7.77
CA SER A 27 0.16 3.87 -7.09
C SER A 27 -0.72 4.69 -8.03
N GLY A 28 -1.58 5.53 -7.44
CA GLY A 28 -2.46 6.42 -8.20
C GLY A 28 -3.14 7.44 -7.28
N LEU A 29 -3.44 8.61 -7.82
CA LEU A 29 -4.17 9.64 -7.08
C LEU A 29 -5.65 9.24 -6.97
N ARG A 30 -6.20 9.29 -5.76
CA ARG A 30 -7.66 9.21 -5.55
C ARG A 30 -8.30 10.57 -5.75
N ASP A 31 -7.61 11.60 -5.29
CA ASP A 31 -7.99 13.01 -5.33
C ASP A 31 -6.69 13.88 -5.27
N PRO A 32 -6.77 15.21 -5.40
CA PRO A 32 -5.57 16.07 -5.45
C PRO A 32 -4.67 16.01 -4.22
N GLU A 33 -5.15 15.52 -3.08
CA GLU A 33 -4.42 15.48 -1.81
C GLU A 33 -4.18 14.07 -1.27
N THR A 34 -4.61 13.04 -2.01
CA THR A 34 -4.53 11.64 -1.57
C THR A 34 -3.95 10.73 -2.64
N LEU A 35 -2.81 10.11 -2.32
CA LEU A 35 -2.19 9.06 -3.12
C LEU A 35 -2.55 7.69 -2.55
N VAL A 36 -3.09 6.80 -3.38
CA VAL A 36 -3.29 5.39 -3.06
C VAL A 36 -2.09 4.60 -3.55
N GLU A 37 -1.62 3.66 -2.74
CA GLU A 37 -0.55 2.73 -3.08
C GLU A 37 -0.98 1.29 -2.80
N ILE A 38 -0.50 0.37 -3.64
CA ILE A 38 -0.66 -1.08 -3.45
C ILE A 38 0.71 -1.65 -3.11
N TRP A 39 0.80 -2.25 -1.95
CA TRP A 39 2.00 -2.89 -1.41
C TRP A 39 1.78 -4.39 -1.33
N VAL A 40 2.77 -5.18 -1.74
CA VAL A 40 2.67 -6.64 -1.74
C VAL A 40 3.89 -7.25 -1.10
N THR A 41 3.67 -8.12 -0.12
CA THR A 41 4.75 -8.88 0.54
C THR A 41 5.24 -9.99 -0.38
N GLN A 42 6.55 -10.05 -0.64
CA GLN A 42 7.11 -11.06 -1.55
C GLN A 42 7.02 -12.50 -1.01
N ARG A 43 6.91 -12.67 0.32
CA ARG A 43 6.97 -13.99 0.97
C ARG A 43 5.73 -14.84 0.70
N ASN A 44 4.55 -14.25 0.76
CA ASN A 44 3.26 -14.93 0.74
C ASN A 44 2.22 -14.26 -0.17
N GLY A 45 2.56 -13.11 -0.77
CA GLY A 45 1.66 -12.41 -1.68
C GLY A 45 0.50 -11.70 -0.97
N ASP A 46 0.63 -11.38 0.32
CA ASP A 46 -0.35 -10.52 0.99
C ASP A 46 -0.30 -9.12 0.40
N LEU A 47 -1.47 -8.51 0.24
CA LEU A 47 -1.62 -7.15 -0.27
C LEU A 47 -2.06 -6.21 0.84
N ILE A 48 -1.50 -5.01 0.83
CA ILE A 48 -1.89 -3.89 1.68
C ILE A 48 -2.17 -2.69 0.78
N ILE A 49 -3.35 -2.09 0.93
CA ILE A 49 -3.70 -0.84 0.25
C ILE A 49 -3.56 0.29 1.25
N VAL A 50 -2.74 1.28 0.90
CA VAL A 50 -2.41 2.43 1.75
C VAL A 50 -2.86 3.71 1.07
N GLN A 51 -3.47 4.62 1.83
CA GLN A 51 -3.70 6.00 1.42
C GLN A 51 -2.69 6.90 2.11
N ASN A 52 -2.01 7.75 1.35
CA ASN A 52 -1.10 8.79 1.83
C ASN A 52 -1.74 10.15 1.61
N TYR A 53 -1.86 10.92 2.68
CA TYR A 53 -2.40 12.27 2.66
C TYR A 53 -1.26 13.30 2.68
N THR A 54 -1.47 14.46 2.05
CA THR A 54 -0.49 15.56 2.02
C THR A 54 -0.12 16.12 3.41
N ASN A 55 -0.92 15.82 4.43
CA ASN A 55 -0.64 16.21 5.81
C ASN A 55 0.36 15.28 6.53
N GLY A 56 0.93 14.29 5.85
CA GLY A 56 1.93 13.35 6.41
C GLY A 56 1.34 12.16 7.16
N THR A 57 0.02 11.95 7.06
CA THR A 57 -0.65 10.74 7.58
C THR A 57 -0.79 9.70 6.48
N SER A 58 -0.55 8.43 6.82
CA SER A 58 -0.87 7.30 5.95
C SER A 58 -1.74 6.29 6.66
N CYS A 59 -2.76 5.77 5.97
CA CYS A 59 -3.70 4.80 6.53
C CYS A 59 -3.78 3.54 5.67
N THR A 60 -3.71 2.37 6.31
CA THR A 60 -4.11 1.12 5.67
C THR A 60 -5.62 1.09 5.54
N VAL A 61 -6.11 0.99 4.30
CA VAL A 61 -7.56 1.02 4.00
C VAL A 61 -8.11 -0.34 3.61
N ALA A 62 -7.25 -1.25 3.16
CA ALA A 62 -7.60 -2.64 2.89
C ALA A 62 -6.37 -3.53 3.06
N MET A 63 -6.62 -4.79 3.41
CA MET A 63 -5.63 -5.87 3.43
C MET A 63 -6.27 -7.11 2.81
N GLY A 64 -5.45 -7.96 2.21
CA GLY A 64 -5.88 -9.21 1.60
C GLY A 64 -4.71 -10.16 1.37
N GLU A 65 -5.03 -11.34 0.87
CA GLU A 65 -4.09 -12.43 0.59
C GLU A 65 -4.13 -12.76 -0.90
N HIS A 66 -3.15 -13.54 -1.37
CA HIS A 66 -3.11 -14.10 -2.73
C HIS A 66 -3.14 -13.04 -3.85
N TRP A 67 -2.27 -12.03 -3.76
CA TRP A 67 -2.10 -11.05 -4.83
C TRP A 67 -1.71 -11.71 -6.16
N GLU A 68 -2.44 -11.38 -7.21
CA GLU A 68 -2.14 -11.71 -8.60
C GLU A 68 -1.83 -10.42 -9.36
N GLY A 69 -0.55 -10.18 -9.65
CA GLY A 69 -0.14 -9.03 -10.44
C GLY A 69 -0.50 -9.23 -11.92
N GLU A 70 -1.15 -8.25 -12.54
CA GLU A 70 -1.29 -8.24 -13.99
C GLU A 70 0.05 -7.91 -14.64
N ILE A 71 0.55 -8.82 -15.48
CA ILE A 71 1.64 -8.53 -16.41
C ILE A 71 1.06 -7.59 -17.48
N PRO A 72 1.59 -6.36 -17.66
CA PRO A 72 1.07 -5.47 -18.69
C PRO A 72 1.15 -6.17 -20.05
N GLY A 73 0.01 -6.28 -20.73
CA GLY A 73 -0.02 -6.69 -22.13
C GLY A 73 0.79 -5.72 -23.00
N PRO A 74 1.24 -6.14 -24.19
CA PRO A 74 1.95 -5.25 -25.10
C PRO A 74 1.09 -4.02 -25.43
N ALA A 75 1.75 -2.85 -25.39
CA ALA A 75 1.16 -1.53 -25.66
C ALA A 75 0.84 -1.31 -27.14
#